data_AF-D4DET1-F1
#
_entry.id   AF-D4DET1-F1
#
_cell.length_a   1.000
_cell.length_b   1.000
_cell.length_c   1.000
_cell.angle_alpha   90.00
_cell.angle_beta   90.00
_cell.angle_gamma   90.00
#
_symmetry.space_group_name_H-M   'P 1'
#
loop_
_entity.id
_entity.type
_entity.pdbx_description
1 polymer ?
#
loop_
_entity_poly.entity_id
_entity_poly.type
_entity_poly.pdbx_seq_one_letter_code
_entity_poly.pdbx_strand_id
1 'polypeptide(L)'
;MSSSLACSICFIAITISLSLSENGHGDKYKLGIVAVSFFFAFFASFGMGVLGVPWLYPTEINALEMRTKGASLAMATNWIMITLPGIENLGWRFWIIWAVICFSFIPITYLFYPETANRTLEDIDRYFEANRGIIVAFNKSKAFPVLIKYLYANSIPLAATQLSRPDEYIRMDEEISQRDTVEKSSASTSMRNRQSEEKISQA
;
A
#
# COMPACT_ATOMS: atom_id res chain seq x y z
N MET A 1 -5.13 -4.26 6.48
CA MET A 1 -5.58 -5.66 6.68
C MET A 1 -6.90 -5.75 7.46
N SER A 2 -7.04 -5.06 8.60
CA SER A 2 -8.30 -5.01 9.37
C SER A 2 -9.50 -4.49 8.57
N SER A 3 -9.29 -3.50 7.71
CA SER A 3 -10.30 -2.96 6.80
C SER A 3 -10.80 -3.99 5.77
N SER A 4 -9.91 -4.80 5.19
CA SER A 4 -10.27 -5.86 4.24
C SER A 4 -11.14 -6.96 4.87
N LEU A 5 -10.86 -7.32 6.13
CA LEU A 5 -11.69 -8.24 6.92
C LEU A 5 -13.09 -7.64 7.16
N ALA A 6 -13.15 -6.38 7.58
CA ALA A 6 -14.42 -5.69 7.79
C ALA A 6 -15.27 -5.62 6.50
N CYS A 7 -14.64 -5.33 5.35
CA CYS A 7 -15.32 -5.34 4.05
C CYS A 7 -15.86 -6.73 3.68
N SER A 8 -15.06 -7.79 3.87
CA SER A 8 -15.50 -9.18 3.59
C SER A 8 -16.71 -9.58 4.44
N ILE A 9 -16.69 -9.25 5.74
CA ILE A 9 -17.81 -9.49 6.66
C ILE A 9 -19.08 -8.75 6.20
N CYS A 10 -18.94 -7.50 5.76
CA CYS A 10 -20.08 -6.73 5.24
C CYS A 10 -20.68 -7.38 3.98
N PHE A 11 -19.84 -7.84 3.05
CA PHE A 11 -20.33 -8.53 1.84
C PHE A 11 -21.00 -9.87 2.14
N ILE A 12 -20.51 -10.62 3.14
CA ILE A 12 -21.17 -11.85 3.60
C ILE A 12 -22.54 -11.53 4.19
N ALA A 13 -22.65 -10.48 5.02
CA ALA A 13 -23.94 -10.06 5.59
C ALA A 13 -24.94 -9.65 4.50
N ILE A 14 -24.51 -8.87 3.50
CA ILE A 14 -25.34 -8.48 2.34
C ILE A 14 -25.80 -9.72 1.57
N THR A 15 -24.90 -10.67 1.31
CA THR A 15 -25.22 -11.93 0.62
C THR A 15 -26.31 -12.70 1.37
N ILE A 16 -26.17 -12.86 2.68
CA ILE A 16 -27.13 -13.60 3.51
C ILE A 16 -28.49 -12.89 3.50
N SER A 17 -28.52 -11.56 3.65
CA SER A 17 -29.77 -10.78 3.61
C SER A 17 -30.49 -10.90 2.26
N LEU A 18 -29.76 -10.84 1.14
CA LEU A 18 -30.34 -10.99 -0.19
C LEU A 18 -30.79 -12.43 -0.47
N SER A 19 -30.00 -13.43 -0.05
CA SER A 19 -30.34 -14.85 -0.23
C SER A 19 -31.63 -15.21 0.52
N LEU A 20 -31.82 -14.71 1.74
CA LEU A 20 -33.05 -14.93 2.51
C LEU A 20 -34.27 -14.22 1.90
N SER A 21 -34.05 -13.04 1.28
CA SER A 21 -35.10 -12.26 0.62
C SER A 21 -35.62 -12.96 -0.65
N GLU A 22 -34.72 -13.58 -1.43
CA GLU A 22 -35.08 -14.34 -2.63
C GLU A 22 -35.75 -15.68 -2.30
N ASN A 23 -35.28 -16.39 -1.27
CA ASN A 23 -35.85 -17.67 -0.86
C ASN A 23 -37.16 -17.53 -0.06
N GLY A 24 -37.69 -16.33 0.13
CA GLY A 24 -38.99 -16.09 0.79
C GLY A 24 -39.01 -16.36 2.30
N HIS A 25 -37.85 -16.46 2.96
CA HIS A 25 -37.74 -16.81 4.38
C HIS A 25 -37.84 -15.59 5.33
N GLY A 26 -38.48 -14.50 4.90
CA GLY A 26 -38.65 -13.30 5.72
C GLY A 26 -39.28 -12.12 4.99
N ASP A 27 -39.46 -11.03 5.72
CA ASP A 27 -39.99 -9.78 5.17
C ASP A 27 -38.94 -9.08 4.30
N LYS A 28 -39.21 -8.99 2.99
CA LYS A 28 -38.31 -8.40 1.99
C LYS A 28 -37.91 -6.97 2.34
N TYR A 29 -38.81 -6.20 2.96
CA TYR A 29 -38.54 -4.81 3.32
C TYR A 29 -37.49 -4.72 4.44
N LYS A 30 -37.63 -5.54 5.48
CA LYS A 30 -36.68 -5.58 6.61
C LYS A 30 -35.31 -6.08 6.17
N LEU A 31 -35.27 -7.13 5.35
CA LEU A 31 -34.02 -7.69 4.82
C LEU A 31 -33.31 -6.69 3.88
N GLY A 32 -34.08 -5.92 3.10
CA GLY A 32 -33.55 -4.84 2.26
C GLY A 32 -32.89 -3.73 3.08
N ILE A 33 -33.51 -3.30 4.18
CA ILE A 33 -32.93 -2.29 5.09
C ILE A 33 -31.59 -2.77 5.66
N VAL A 34 -31.52 -4.03 6.08
CA VAL A 34 -30.29 -4.63 6.60
C VAL A 34 -29.20 -4.68 5.53
N ALA A 35 -29.53 -5.09 4.30
CA ALA A 35 -28.55 -5.12 3.21
C ALA A 35 -27.99 -3.71 2.91
N VAL A 36 -28.85 -2.69 2.88
CA VAL A 36 -28.44 -1.30 2.62
C VAL A 36 -27.59 -0.75 3.76
N SER A 37 -27.91 -1.03 5.02
CA SER A 37 -27.11 -0.55 6.15
C SER A 37 -25.69 -1.15 6.16
N PHE A 38 -25.55 -2.44 5.88
CA PHE A 38 -24.25 -3.09 5.72
C PHE A 38 -23.49 -2.58 4.48
N PHE A 39 -24.20 -2.16 3.43
CA PHE A 39 -23.58 -1.53 2.26
C PHE A 39 -22.94 -0.17 2.61
N PHE A 40 -23.59 0.64 3.44
CA PHE A 40 -22.97 1.87 3.97
C PHE A 40 -21.80 1.57 4.93
N ALA A 41 -21.91 0.54 5.76
CA ALA A 41 -20.80 0.11 6.63
C ALA A 41 -19.59 -0.38 5.82
N PHE A 42 -19.84 -1.03 4.68
CA PHE A 42 -18.81 -1.38 3.71
C PHE A 42 -18.11 -0.12 3.19
N PHE A 43 -18.85 0.90 2.74
CA PHE A 43 -18.23 2.14 2.25
C PHE A 43 -17.36 2.84 3.30
N ALA A 44 -17.81 2.87 4.56
CA ALA A 44 -17.02 3.41 5.65
C ALA A 44 -15.71 2.62 5.87
N SER A 45 -15.81 1.28 5.88
CA SER A 45 -14.65 0.40 6.05
C SER A 45 -13.68 0.44 4.86
N PHE A 46 -14.23 0.57 3.66
CA PHE A 46 -13.47 0.69 2.42
C PHE A 46 -12.69 2.02 2.40
N GLY A 47 -13.34 3.12 2.78
CA GLY A 47 -12.72 4.44 2.89
C GLY A 47 -11.56 4.52 3.89
N MET A 48 -11.63 3.78 5.01
CA MET A 48 -10.58 3.79 6.03
C MET A 48 -9.25 3.15 5.61
N GLY A 49 -9.19 2.37 4.52
CA GLY A 49 -7.89 1.83 4.11
C GLY A 49 -7.81 1.20 2.74
N VAL A 50 -8.79 0.37 2.35
CA VAL A 50 -8.72 -0.34 1.07
C VAL A 50 -8.84 0.62 -0.12
N LEU A 51 -9.48 1.77 0.08
CA LEU A 51 -9.54 2.84 -0.91
C LEU A 51 -8.15 3.41 -1.20
N GLY A 52 -7.42 3.89 -0.20
CA GLY A 52 -6.19 4.67 -0.41
C GLY A 52 -4.95 3.83 -0.76
N VAL A 53 -4.85 2.61 -0.23
CA VAL A 53 -3.65 1.77 -0.37
C VAL A 53 -3.29 1.47 -1.84
N PRO A 54 -4.22 1.04 -2.72
CA PRO A 54 -3.89 0.73 -4.11
C PRO A 54 -3.46 1.94 -4.95
N TRP A 55 -3.77 3.16 -4.52
CA TRP A 55 -3.38 4.39 -5.22
C TRP A 55 -1.99 4.87 -4.82
N LEU A 56 -1.67 4.76 -3.53
CA LEU A 56 -0.39 5.21 -2.99
C LEU A 56 0.70 4.16 -3.21
N TYR A 57 0.37 2.88 -3.03
CA TYR A 57 1.36 1.81 -3.05
C TYR A 57 2.15 1.67 -4.36
N PRO A 58 1.56 1.79 -5.56
CA PRO A 58 2.34 1.78 -6.81
C PRO A 58 3.34 2.94 -6.89
N THR A 59 3.07 4.06 -6.23
CA THR A 59 4.04 5.18 -6.24
C THR A 59 5.21 4.95 -5.30
N GLU A 60 5.01 4.14 -4.25
CA GLU A 60 6.03 3.79 -3.26
C GLU A 60 6.95 2.66 -3.72
N ILE A 61 6.43 1.69 -4.49
CA ILE A 61 7.21 0.52 -4.92
C ILE A 61 7.93 0.68 -6.26
N ASN A 62 7.49 1.62 -7.09
CA ASN A 62 8.11 1.81 -8.41
C ASN A 62 9.25 2.81 -8.31
N ALA A 63 10.40 2.41 -8.86
CA ALA A 63 11.53 3.28 -9.11
C ALA A 63 11.09 4.56 -9.85
N LEU A 64 11.79 5.66 -9.59
CA LEU A 64 11.45 7.01 -10.09
C LEU A 64 11.16 7.04 -11.59
N GLU A 65 11.90 6.27 -12.39
CA GLU A 65 11.75 6.24 -13.85
C GLU A 65 10.51 5.47 -14.36
N MET A 66 10.02 4.49 -13.57
CA MET A 66 8.93 3.58 -13.99
C MET A 66 7.59 3.87 -13.29
N ARG A 67 7.57 4.82 -12.36
CA ARG A 67 6.39 5.16 -11.53
C ARG A 67 5.13 5.49 -12.34
N THR A 68 5.25 6.30 -13.38
CA THR A 68 4.13 6.70 -14.24
C THR A 68 3.57 5.51 -15.03
N LYS A 69 4.44 4.63 -15.52
CA LYS A 69 4.02 3.42 -16.25
C LYS A 69 3.28 2.45 -15.32
N GLY A 70 3.82 2.21 -14.12
CA GLY A 70 3.18 1.38 -13.10
C GLY A 70 1.81 1.91 -12.65
N ALA A 71 1.70 3.21 -12.41
CA ALA A 71 0.43 3.84 -12.03
C ALA A 71 -0.62 3.78 -13.15
N SER A 72 -0.22 3.98 -14.40
CA SER A 72 -1.14 3.88 -15.55
C SER A 72 -1.69 2.47 -15.77
N LEU A 73 -0.88 1.43 -15.53
CA LEU A 73 -1.32 0.04 -15.64
C LEU A 73 -2.27 -0.33 -14.51
N ALA A 74 -1.98 0.09 -13.27
CA ALA A 74 -2.88 -0.08 -12.15
C ALA A 74 -4.26 0.56 -12.43
N MET A 75 -4.26 1.76 -12.99
CA MET A 75 -5.48 2.44 -13.44
C MET A 75 -6.22 1.66 -14.51
N ALA A 76 -5.54 1.24 -15.57
CA ALA A 76 -6.16 0.47 -16.65
C ALA A 76 -6.84 -0.81 -16.12
N THR A 77 -6.18 -1.54 -15.21
CA THR A 77 -6.77 -2.75 -14.62
C THR A 77 -8.00 -2.47 -13.76
N ASN A 78 -8.05 -1.34 -13.05
CA ASN A 78 -9.22 -0.95 -12.27
C ASN A 78 -10.45 -0.71 -13.15
N TRP A 79 -10.28 0.04 -14.25
CA TRP A 79 -11.35 0.34 -15.19
C TRP A 79 -11.80 -0.88 -16.01
N ILE A 80 -10.91 -1.86 -16.22
CA ILE A 80 -11.24 -3.13 -16.90
C ILE A 80 -12.08 -4.07 -16.02
N MET A 81 -12.10 -3.88 -14.69
CA MET A 81 -12.99 -4.64 -13.79
C MET A 81 -14.44 -4.16 -13.91
N ILE A 82 -15.07 -4.50 -15.04
CA ILE A 82 -16.46 -4.18 -15.35
C ILE A 82 -17.39 -5.02 -14.44
N THR A 83 -17.88 -4.38 -13.37
CA THR A 83 -18.71 -5.00 -12.31
C THR A 83 -20.20 -5.04 -12.69
N LEU A 84 -20.65 -4.14 -13.57
CA LEU A 84 -22.05 -3.86 -13.87
C LEU A 84 -22.85 -5.02 -14.53
N PRO A 85 -22.35 -5.75 -15.55
CA PRO A 85 -23.11 -6.84 -16.18
C PRO A 85 -23.20 -8.10 -15.31
N GLY A 86 -22.42 -8.19 -14.22
CA GLY A 86 -22.46 -9.34 -13.30
C GLY A 86 -23.67 -9.33 -12.38
N ILE A 87 -24.16 -8.15 -11.99
CA ILE A 87 -25.32 -8.00 -11.08
C ILE A 87 -26.62 -8.46 -11.75
N GLU A 88 -26.81 -8.13 -13.02
CA GLU A 88 -28.03 -8.50 -13.77
C GLU A 88 -28.17 -10.00 -14.00
N ASN A 89 -27.04 -10.73 -14.09
CA ASN A 89 -27.04 -12.17 -14.40
C ASN A 89 -26.97 -13.06 -13.15
N LEU A 90 -26.28 -12.64 -12.08
CA LEU A 90 -26.00 -13.51 -10.91
C LEU A 90 -26.82 -13.17 -9.65
N GLY A 91 -27.52 -12.03 -9.61
CA GLY A 91 -28.33 -11.63 -8.45
C GLY A 91 -27.53 -11.65 -7.14
N TRP A 92 -28.06 -12.32 -6.11
CA TRP A 92 -27.40 -12.42 -4.80
C TRP A 92 -26.02 -13.12 -4.83
N ARG A 93 -25.76 -14.02 -5.79
CA ARG A 93 -24.51 -14.79 -5.85
C ARG A 93 -23.31 -13.91 -6.22
N PHE A 94 -23.55 -12.77 -6.84
CA PHE A 94 -22.51 -11.81 -7.20
C PHE A 94 -21.74 -11.30 -5.98
N TRP A 95 -22.43 -11.11 -4.84
CA TRP A 95 -21.83 -10.61 -3.61
C TRP A 95 -20.87 -11.60 -2.95
N ILE A 96 -21.03 -12.92 -3.21
CA ILE A 96 -20.09 -13.95 -2.75
C ILE A 96 -18.72 -13.79 -3.40
N ILE A 97 -18.71 -13.49 -4.71
CA ILE A 97 -17.47 -13.30 -5.47
C ILE A 97 -16.67 -12.14 -4.85
N TRP A 98 -17.35 -11.03 -4.53
CA TRP A 98 -16.73 -9.89 -3.85
C TRP A 98 -16.24 -10.21 -2.44
N ALA A 99 -17.02 -10.98 -1.66
CA ALA A 99 -16.60 -11.42 -0.34
C ALA A 99 -15.29 -12.24 -0.39
N VAL A 100 -15.19 -13.16 -1.36
CA VAL A 100 -14.01 -14.03 -1.57
C VAL A 100 -12.82 -13.22 -2.07
N ILE A 101 -13.01 -12.30 -3.01
CA ILE A 101 -11.95 -11.41 -3.49
C ILE A 101 -11.42 -10.55 -2.33
N CYS A 102 -12.30 -9.91 -1.54
CA CYS A 102 -11.87 -9.13 -0.38
C CYS A 102 -11.12 -9.98 0.66
N PHE A 103 -11.52 -11.25 0.83
CA PHE A 103 -10.81 -12.16 1.72
C PHE A 103 -9.45 -12.59 1.18
N SER A 104 -9.33 -12.86 -0.14
CA SER A 104 -8.06 -13.27 -0.76
C SER A 104 -7.02 -12.15 -0.77
N PHE A 105 -7.42 -10.88 -0.74
CA PHE A 105 -6.51 -9.76 -0.56
C PHE A 105 -5.73 -9.83 0.76
N ILE A 106 -6.25 -10.48 1.81
CA ILE A 106 -5.58 -10.56 3.12
C ILE A 106 -4.28 -11.40 3.05
N PRO A 107 -4.29 -12.66 2.60
CA PRO A 107 -3.06 -13.43 2.46
C PRO A 107 -2.14 -12.86 1.37
N ILE A 108 -2.69 -12.27 0.30
CA ILE A 108 -1.88 -11.67 -0.77
C ILE A 108 -1.08 -10.48 -0.21
N THR A 109 -1.74 -9.55 0.49
CA THR A 109 -1.07 -8.42 1.12
C THR A 109 -0.11 -8.87 2.23
N TYR A 110 -0.43 -9.92 2.97
CA TYR A 110 0.48 -10.44 3.99
C TYR A 110 1.77 -11.06 3.40
N LEU A 111 1.66 -11.78 2.29
CA LEU A 111 2.75 -12.59 1.74
C LEU A 111 3.62 -11.83 0.73
N PHE A 112 3.00 -10.98 -0.09
CA PHE A 112 3.67 -10.35 -1.24
C PHE A 112 3.97 -8.86 -1.04
N TYR A 113 3.27 -8.17 -0.14
CA TYR A 113 3.45 -6.72 0.02
C TYR A 113 4.44 -6.43 1.17
N PRO A 114 5.64 -5.90 0.87
CA PRO A 114 6.51 -5.35 1.90
C PRO A 114 5.88 -4.11 2.55
N GLU A 115 6.14 -3.93 3.85
CA GLU A 115 5.73 -2.74 4.58
C GLU A 115 6.59 -1.54 4.13
N THR A 116 5.97 -0.55 3.50
CA THR A 116 6.62 0.67 2.97
C THR A 116 6.53 1.87 3.92
N ALA A 117 5.82 1.73 5.05
CA ALA A 117 5.61 2.82 6.00
C ALA A 117 6.94 3.35 6.57
N ASN A 118 7.06 4.69 6.58
CA ASN A 118 8.20 5.42 7.15
C ASN A 118 9.57 5.10 6.51
N ARG A 119 9.57 4.74 5.22
CA ARG A 119 10.76 4.49 4.41
C ARG A 119 10.93 5.53 3.31
N THR A 120 12.18 5.83 2.98
CA THR A 120 12.49 6.61 1.79
C THR A 120 12.33 5.73 0.55
N LEU A 121 12.10 6.36 -0.60
CA LEU A 121 12.01 5.65 -1.88
C LEU A 121 13.31 4.89 -2.20
N GLU A 122 14.45 5.45 -1.80
CA GLU A 122 15.78 4.87 -1.97
C GLU A 122 15.99 3.62 -1.10
N ASP A 123 15.45 3.58 0.13
CA ASP A 123 15.48 2.40 0.99
C ASP A 123 14.69 1.23 0.38
N ILE A 124 13.57 1.53 -0.29
CA ILE A 124 12.71 0.55 -0.94
C ILE A 124 13.42 -0.04 -2.17
N ASP A 125 14.05 0.80 -3.00
CA ASP A 125 14.84 0.35 -4.15
C ASP A 125 15.99 -0.58 -3.71
N ARG A 126 16.73 -0.22 -2.65
CA ARG A 126 17.80 -1.07 -2.07
C ARG A 126 17.26 -2.39 -1.51
N TYR A 127 16.08 -2.37 -0.90
CA TYR A 127 15.43 -3.58 -0.37
C TYR A 127 15.12 -4.58 -1.50
N PHE A 128 14.62 -4.10 -2.64
CA PHE A 128 14.34 -4.94 -3.81
C PHE A 128 15.63 -5.41 -4.53
N GLU A 129 16.70 -4.61 -4.52
CA GLU A 129 18.02 -5.02 -5.03
C GLU A 129 18.64 -6.16 -4.22
N ALA A 130 18.58 -6.06 -2.88
CA ALA A 130 19.12 -7.07 -1.97
C ALA A 130 18.26 -8.34 -1.91
N ASN A 131 16.94 -8.22 -2.06
CA ASN A 131 15.99 -9.33 -1.91
C ASN A 131 15.25 -9.64 -3.21
N ARG A 132 15.81 -10.52 -4.04
CA ARG A 132 15.18 -11.00 -5.29
C ARG A 132 14.05 -12.04 -5.09
N GLY A 133 13.66 -12.30 -3.85
CA GLY A 133 12.62 -13.28 -3.53
C GLY A 133 11.22 -12.73 -3.77
N ILE A 134 10.37 -13.49 -4.48
CA ILE A 134 8.99 -13.08 -4.80
C ILE A 134 8.05 -13.09 -3.58
N ILE A 135 8.40 -13.85 -2.52
CA ILE A 135 7.62 -13.96 -1.29
C ILE A 135 8.31 -13.20 -0.17
N VAL A 136 7.69 -12.12 0.28
CA VAL A 136 8.24 -11.22 1.31
C VAL A 136 8.08 -11.79 2.73
N ALA A 137 7.02 -12.55 3.00
CA ALA A 137 6.76 -13.09 4.34
C ALA A 137 7.79 -14.12 4.84
N PHE A 138 8.42 -14.90 3.97
CA PHE A 138 9.44 -15.88 4.38
C PHE A 138 10.82 -15.26 4.65
N ASN A 139 11.01 -13.98 4.28
CA ASN A 139 12.22 -13.22 4.59
C ASN A 139 12.12 -12.48 5.94
N LYS A 140 11.06 -12.73 6.71
CA LYS A 140 10.83 -12.14 8.04
C LYS A 140 11.58 -12.88 9.14
N SER A 141 12.84 -13.29 8.91
CA SER A 141 13.70 -13.74 10.00
C SER A 141 14.22 -12.51 10.74
N LYS A 142 13.44 -12.03 11.73
CA LYS A 142 13.85 -11.37 13.00
C LYS A 142 12.93 -10.24 13.51
N ALA A 143 12.04 -9.65 12.71
CA ALA A 143 11.32 -8.45 13.16
C ALA A 143 9.99 -8.71 13.94
N PHE A 144 9.28 -9.81 13.65
CA PHE A 144 7.92 -10.00 14.17
C PHE A 144 7.82 -10.61 15.59
N PRO A 145 8.65 -11.59 16.01
CA PRO A 145 8.56 -12.13 17.37
C PRO A 145 9.15 -11.20 18.45
N VAL A 146 9.96 -10.19 18.07
CA VAL A 146 10.51 -9.19 19.00
C VAL A 146 9.46 -8.14 19.37
N LEU A 147 8.60 -7.74 18.43
CA LEU A 147 7.60 -6.69 18.60
C LEU A 147 6.50 -7.09 19.61
N ILE A 148 6.00 -8.33 19.54
CA ILE A 148 5.01 -8.83 20.52
C ILE A 148 5.62 -8.97 21.92
N LYS A 149 6.90 -9.36 22.02
CA LYS A 149 7.62 -9.50 23.30
C LYS A 149 7.91 -8.14 23.96
N TYR A 150 8.18 -7.10 23.17
CA TYR A 150 8.37 -5.72 23.66
C TYR A 150 7.06 -5.01 24.03
N LEU A 151 5.99 -5.25 23.28
CA LEU A 151 4.66 -4.66 23.54
C LEU A 151 4.04 -5.18 24.84
N TYR A 152 4.28 -6.45 25.20
CA TYR A 152 3.82 -7.02 26.47
C TYR A 152 4.66 -6.52 27.67
N ALA A 153 5.91 -6.13 27.46
CA ALA A 153 6.85 -5.79 28.54
C ALA A 153 6.75 -4.35 29.07
N ASN A 154 6.27 -3.38 28.28
CA ASN A 154 6.42 -1.95 28.63
C ASN A 154 5.15 -1.08 28.64
N SER A 155 3.95 -1.60 28.37
CA SER A 155 2.69 -0.82 28.48
C SER A 155 2.72 0.57 27.79
N ILE A 156 3.44 0.69 26.66
CA ILE A 156 3.65 1.97 25.95
C ILE A 156 2.45 2.22 25.01
N PRO A 157 1.90 3.44 24.94
CA PRO A 157 0.76 3.77 24.09
C PRO A 157 1.06 3.50 22.59
N LEU A 158 0.05 2.97 21.89
CA LEU A 158 0.03 2.51 20.49
C LEU A 158 0.50 3.54 19.43
N ALA A 159 0.79 4.77 19.81
CA ALA A 159 1.25 5.85 18.94
C ALA A 159 2.71 5.70 18.47
N ALA A 160 3.53 4.87 19.13
CA ALA A 160 4.95 4.68 18.80
C ALA A 160 5.22 3.46 17.88
N THR A 161 4.19 2.86 17.29
CA THR A 161 4.31 1.65 16.44
C THR A 161 4.77 1.97 15.00
N GLN A 162 5.74 2.88 14.84
CA GLN A 162 6.41 3.12 13.56
C GLN A 162 7.73 2.33 13.59
N LEU A 163 7.93 1.40 12.65
CA LEU A 163 9.20 0.67 12.49
C LEU A 163 10.34 1.70 12.36
N SER A 164 11.19 1.84 13.38
CA SER A 164 12.37 2.72 13.30
C SER A 164 13.23 2.37 12.09
N ARG A 165 13.60 3.39 11.32
CA ARG A 165 14.55 3.28 10.22
C ARG A 165 15.90 2.76 10.78
N PRO A 166 16.51 1.69 10.23
CA PRO A 166 17.79 1.16 10.69
C PRO A 166 18.89 2.19 10.51
N ASP A 167 19.76 2.32 11.52
CA ASP A 167 20.81 3.34 11.60
C ASP A 167 21.79 3.29 10.41
N GLU A 168 21.95 2.13 9.78
CA GLU A 168 22.81 1.93 8.60
C GLU A 168 22.35 2.77 7.40
N TYR A 169 21.03 2.84 7.16
CA TYR A 169 20.48 3.64 6.05
C TYR A 169 20.63 5.14 6.30
N ILE A 170 20.51 5.58 7.56
CA ILE A 170 20.68 6.99 7.94
C ILE A 170 22.12 7.45 7.67
N ARG A 171 23.12 6.63 8.03
CA ARG A 171 24.53 6.95 7.79
C ARG A 171 24.87 6.99 6.30
N MET A 172 24.33 6.05 5.51
CA MET A 172 24.55 6.08 4.06
C MET A 172 23.96 7.32 3.40
N ASP A 173 22.80 7.80 3.84
CA ASP A 173 22.22 9.05 3.32
C ASP A 173 23.07 10.27 3.69
N GLU A 174 23.62 10.30 4.90
CA GLU A 174 24.57 11.33 5.30
C GLU A 174 25.83 11.29 4.41
N GLU A 175 26.35 10.11 4.10
CA GLU A 175 27.51 9.95 3.20
C GLU A 175 27.20 10.38 1.76
N ILE A 176 26.02 10.03 1.22
CA ILE A 176 25.60 10.43 -0.13
C ILE A 176 25.40 11.95 -0.20
N SER A 177 24.72 12.53 0.80
CA SER A 177 24.52 13.98 0.89
C SER A 177 25.83 14.75 0.97
N GLN A 178 26.82 14.23 1.70
CA GLN A 178 28.16 14.78 1.76
C GLN A 178 28.89 14.69 0.41
N ARG A 179 28.77 13.57 -0.31
CA ARG A 179 29.37 13.45 -1.66
C ARG A 179 28.76 14.42 -2.65
N ASP A 180 27.43 14.56 -2.68
CA ASP A 180 26.73 15.48 -3.58
C ASP A 180 27.07 16.95 -3.31
N THR A 181 27.24 17.33 -2.04
CA THR A 181 27.64 18.69 -1.67
C THR A 181 29.09 18.98 -2.06
N VAL A 182 29.99 18.01 -1.91
CA VAL A 182 31.39 18.11 -2.35
C VAL A 182 31.49 18.20 -3.88
N GLU A 183 30.70 17.42 -4.61
CA GLU A 183 30.69 17.43 -6.08
C GLU A 183 30.14 18.75 -6.61
N LYS A 184 29.03 19.26 -6.06
CA LYS A 184 28.49 20.59 -6.40
C LYS A 184 29.47 21.72 -6.07
N SER A 185 30.17 21.64 -4.94
CA SER A 185 31.19 22.61 -4.56
C SER A 185 32.35 22.61 -5.57
N SER A 186 32.87 21.44 -5.93
CA SER A 186 33.94 21.26 -6.91
C SER A 186 33.55 21.75 -8.32
N ALA A 187 32.31 21.44 -8.75
CA ALA A 187 31.75 21.94 -10.00
C ALA A 187 31.63 23.48 -10.01
N SER A 188 31.19 24.09 -8.90
CA SER A 188 31.09 25.55 -8.79
C SER A 188 32.46 26.25 -8.83
N THR A 189 33.46 25.64 -8.21
CA THR A 189 34.84 26.17 -8.19
C THR A 189 35.49 26.06 -9.56
N SER A 190 35.32 24.94 -10.27
CA SER A 190 35.84 24.79 -11.63
C SER A 190 35.18 25.74 -12.63
N MET A 191 33.87 26.00 -12.52
CA MET A 191 33.16 27.00 -13.32
C MET A 191 33.65 28.42 -13.03
N ARG A 192 33.89 28.75 -11.75
CA ARG A 192 34.43 30.06 -11.35
C ARG A 192 35.84 30.28 -11.88
N ASN A 193 36.68 29.24 -11.87
CA ASN A 193 38.04 29.30 -12.40
C ASN A 193 38.07 29.49 -13.93
N ARG A 194 37.18 28.78 -14.67
CA ARG A 194 37.03 29.00 -16.12
C ARG A 194 36.58 30.43 -16.45
N GLN A 195 35.65 30.99 -15.68
CA GLN A 195 35.21 32.38 -15.85
C GLN A 195 36.32 33.40 -15.54
N SER A 196 37.23 33.10 -14.61
CA SER A 196 38.39 33.97 -14.38
C SER A 196 39.43 33.86 -15.49
N GLU A 197 39.66 32.67 -16.05
CA GLU A 197 40.59 32.47 -17.17
C GLU A 197 40.10 33.17 -18.45
N GLU A 198 38.80 33.09 -18.76
CA GLU A 198 38.21 33.80 -19.90
C GLU A 198 38.34 35.33 -19.78
N LYS A 199 38.20 35.88 -18.56
CA LYS A 199 38.36 37.32 -18.32
C LYS A 199 39.81 37.78 -18.48
N ILE A 200 40.79 36.94 -18.12
CA ILE A 200 42.21 37.25 -18.28
C ILE A 200 42.61 37.16 -19.76
N SER A 201 42.01 36.26 -20.54
CA SER A 201 42.28 36.14 -21.98
C SER A 201 41.68 37.26 -22.85
N GLN A 202 40.75 38.06 -22.31
CA GLN A 202 40.08 39.16 -23.00
C GLN A 202 40.62 40.55 -22.64
N ALA A 203 41.61 40.64 -21.73
CA ALA A 203 42.30 41.86 -21.32
C ALA A 203 43.70 41.94 -21.93
#